data_AF-A0A9Q6EL12-F1
#
_entry.id   AF-A0A9Q6EL12-F1
#
_cell.length_a   1.000
_cell.length_b   1.000
_cell.length_c   1.000
_cell.angle_alpha   90.00
_cell.angle_beta   90.00
_cell.angle_gamma   90.00
#
_symmetry.space_group_name_H-M   'P 1'
#
loop_
_entity.id
_entity.type
_entity.pdbx_description
1 polymer ?
#
loop_
_entity_poly.entity_id
_entity_poly.type
_entity_poly.pdbx_seq_one_letter_code
_entity_poly.pdbx_strand_id
1 'polypeptide(L)'
;MNTLELKTGDKIGVFFYDDKRGTKAVIDEVIHVSSSGTITLKNGTRYNRNGREVGALGEATYLCTPEKAQSIIDKASAPAQDKEVIDTIDPLEERRNKAAKLAVKSVIHALNQYGWYADIDGHMDVMEAGIEQIIKKYLSEHEPIN
;
A
#
# COMPACT_ATOMS: atom_id res chain seq x y z
N MET A 1 14.29 -0.35 -8.78
CA MET A 1 15.26 0.77 -8.79
C MET A 1 16.53 0.28 -8.14
N ASN A 2 17.69 0.58 -8.72
CA ASN A 2 18.97 0.21 -8.14
C ASN A 2 19.48 1.37 -7.26
N THR A 3 19.23 1.28 -5.96
CA THR A 3 19.67 2.22 -4.91
C THR A 3 21.20 2.36 -4.83
N LEU A 4 21.94 1.40 -5.38
CA LEU A 4 23.41 1.39 -5.40
C LEU A 4 24.02 2.36 -6.42
N GLU A 5 23.22 2.89 -7.36
CA GLU A 5 23.69 3.84 -8.38
C GLU A 5 23.50 5.31 -7.97
N LEU A 6 22.87 5.55 -6.82
CA LEU A 6 22.57 6.89 -6.34
C LEU A 6 23.83 7.63 -5.88
N LYS A 7 23.88 8.91 -6.20
CA LYS A 7 24.95 9.84 -5.81
C LYS A 7 24.40 10.96 -4.94
N THR A 8 25.29 11.59 -4.18
CA THR A 8 24.96 12.83 -3.49
C THR A 8 24.50 13.88 -4.49
N GLY A 9 23.36 14.52 -4.22
CA GLY A 9 22.70 15.49 -5.10
C GLY A 9 21.60 14.90 -5.98
N ASP A 10 21.45 13.57 -6.05
CA ASP A 10 20.38 12.95 -6.81
C ASP A 10 19.02 13.19 -6.15
N LYS A 11 18.02 13.48 -6.98
CA LYS A 11 16.61 13.51 -6.56
C LYS A 11 16.07 12.10 -6.49
N ILE A 12 15.34 11.79 -5.43
CA ILE A 12 14.72 10.48 -5.24
C ILE A 12 13.32 10.61 -4.67
N GLY A 13 12.45 9.70 -5.08
CA GLY A 13 11.12 9.58 -4.52
C GLY A 13 11.14 8.83 -3.20
N VAL A 14 10.39 9.31 -2.23
CA VAL A 14 10.02 8.61 -1.00
C VAL A 14 8.54 8.30 -1.08
N PHE A 15 8.21 7.02 -0.98
CA PHE A 15 6.85 6.51 -1.04
C PHE A 15 6.40 6.02 0.34
N PHE A 16 5.24 6.47 0.78
CA PHE A 16 4.67 6.13 2.09
C PHE A 16 3.68 4.99 1.93
N TYR A 17 3.91 3.85 2.62
CA TYR A 17 2.95 2.77 2.71
C TYR A 17 2.02 3.01 3.91
N ASP A 18 0.72 3.06 3.61
CA ASP A 18 -0.32 2.63 4.54
C ASP A 18 -0.89 1.32 3.97
N ASP A 19 -1.04 0.32 4.83
CA ASP A 19 -1.15 -1.15 4.68
C ASP A 19 -1.81 -1.78 3.43
N LYS A 20 -2.38 -1.03 2.47
CA LYS A 20 -2.98 -1.60 1.25
C LYS A 20 -2.72 -0.85 -0.06
N ARG A 21 -2.37 0.45 -0.08
CA ARG A 21 -1.99 1.21 -1.29
C ARG A 21 -1.25 2.46 -0.84
N GLY A 22 0.00 2.67 -1.25
CA GLY A 22 0.69 3.90 -0.88
C GLY A 22 0.01 5.12 -1.50
N THR A 23 -0.37 6.07 -0.63
CA THR A 23 -1.25 7.20 -0.94
C THR A 23 -0.49 8.50 -1.11
N LYS A 24 0.78 8.54 -0.69
CA LYS A 24 1.59 9.75 -0.67
C LYS A 24 3.00 9.45 -1.15
N ALA A 25 3.56 10.42 -1.87
CA ALA A 25 4.95 10.43 -2.25
C ALA A 25 5.52 11.83 -2.07
N VAL A 26 6.82 11.90 -1.78
CA VAL A 26 7.59 13.15 -1.72
C VAL A 26 8.86 12.94 -2.52
N ILE A 27 9.34 13.97 -3.20
CA ILE A 27 10.67 13.95 -3.81
C ILE A 27 11.63 14.66 -2.88
N ASP A 28 12.71 13.99 -2.50
CA ASP A 28 13.77 14.52 -1.65
C ASP A 28 15.13 14.34 -2.33
N GLU A 29 16.17 14.90 -1.73
CA GLU A 29 17.53 14.93 -2.25
C GLU A 29 18.45 14.05 -1.40
N VAL A 30 19.28 13.25 -2.05
CA VAL A 30 20.30 12.42 -1.40
C VAL A 30 21.46 13.31 -0.95
N ILE A 31 21.73 13.37 0.35
CA ILE A 31 22.87 14.15 0.89
C ILE A 31 24.10 13.28 1.14
N HIS A 32 23.90 11.97 1.33
CA HIS A 32 25.00 11.05 1.59
C HIS A 32 24.65 9.62 1.20
N VAL A 33 25.60 8.94 0.56
CA VAL A 33 25.54 7.50 0.32
C VAL A 33 26.79 6.89 0.96
N SER A 34 26.57 6.02 1.94
CA SER A 34 27.64 5.29 2.60
C SER A 34 28.17 4.15 1.74
N SER A 35 29.39 3.71 2.00
CA SER A 35 30.01 2.55 1.34
C SER A 35 29.24 1.23 1.55
N SER A 36 28.40 1.15 2.59
CA SER A 36 27.52 0.00 2.86
C SER A 36 26.19 0.04 2.09
N GLY A 37 25.95 1.10 1.31
CA GLY A 37 24.71 1.30 0.56
C GLY A 37 23.57 1.88 1.40
N THR A 38 23.86 2.46 2.57
CA THR A 38 22.89 3.28 3.32
C THR A 38 22.83 4.68 2.71
N ILE A 39 21.63 5.11 2.36
CA ILE A 39 21.32 6.39 1.74
C ILE A 39 20.74 7.30 2.81
N THR A 40 21.23 8.53 2.91
CA THR A 40 20.68 9.56 3.79
C THR A 40 20.12 10.68 2.94
N LEU A 41 18.87 11.04 3.22
CA LEU A 41 18.18 12.14 2.55
C LEU A 41 18.35 13.44 3.34
N LYS A 42 18.03 14.56 2.69
CA LYS A 42 18.16 15.90 3.27
C LYS A 42 17.35 16.12 4.53
N ASN A 43 16.20 15.45 4.65
CA ASN A 43 15.39 15.43 5.87
C ASN A 43 16.02 14.65 7.04
N GLY A 44 17.18 14.03 6.85
CA GLY A 44 17.89 13.24 7.86
C GLY A 44 17.48 11.77 7.92
N THR A 45 16.44 11.37 7.18
CA THR A 45 15.96 9.98 7.11
C THR A 45 16.97 9.11 6.38
N ARG A 46 17.14 7.87 6.85
CA ARG A 46 18.08 6.90 6.31
C ARG A 46 17.36 5.71 5.71
N TYR A 47 17.86 5.24 4.59
CA TYR A 47 17.33 4.08 3.87
C TYR A 47 18.46 3.09 3.62
N ASN A 48 18.16 1.80 3.71
CA ASN A 48 19.11 0.75 3.38
C ASN A 48 19.20 0.55 1.87
N ARG A 49 20.12 -0.32 1.44
CA ARG A 49 20.27 -0.74 0.04
C ARG A 49 19.01 -1.34 -0.59
N ASN A 50 18.03 -1.78 0.18
CA ASN A 50 16.76 -2.27 -0.37
C ASN A 50 15.72 -1.15 -0.51
N GLY A 51 16.11 0.10 -0.24
CA GLY A 51 15.25 1.26 -0.27
C GLY A 51 14.29 1.34 0.91
N ARG A 52 14.49 0.56 1.99
CA ARG A 52 13.66 0.61 3.20
C ARG A 52 14.23 1.56 4.22
N GLU A 53 13.37 2.33 4.87
CA GLU A 53 13.77 3.20 5.97
C GLU A 53 14.42 2.41 7.12
N VAL A 54 15.49 2.95 7.69
CA VAL A 54 16.25 2.38 8.80
C VAL A 54 15.79 3.05 10.09
N GLY A 55 15.22 2.27 11.01
CA GLY A 55 14.76 2.77 12.32
C GLY A 55 13.34 3.35 12.32
N ALA A 56 12.52 3.03 11.31
CA ALA A 56 11.12 3.44 11.28
C ALA A 56 10.33 2.87 12.47
N LEU A 57 9.76 3.75 13.29
CA LEU A 57 8.82 3.44 14.36
C LEU A 57 7.34 3.64 13.93
N GLY A 58 7.12 4.12 12.69
CA GLY A 58 5.80 4.50 12.14
C GLY A 58 5.53 3.89 10.76
N GLU A 59 4.82 4.62 9.89
CA GLU A 59 4.47 4.19 8.52
C GLU A 59 5.72 3.77 7.73
N ALA A 60 5.67 2.60 7.08
CA ALA A 60 6.82 2.08 6.36
C ALA A 60 7.06 2.90 5.08
N THR A 61 8.21 3.58 4.99
CA THR A 61 8.58 4.34 3.79
C THR A 61 9.61 3.61 2.93
N TYR A 62 9.51 3.84 1.62
CA TYR A 62 10.36 3.19 0.62
C TYR A 62 10.86 4.17 -0.44
N LEU A 63 12.10 3.99 -0.87
CA LEU A 63 12.66 4.72 -2.00
C LEU A 63 12.04 4.24 -3.32
N CYS A 64 11.68 5.21 -4.17
CA CYS A 64 11.17 4.98 -5.51
C CYS A 64 11.79 5.97 -6.50
N THR A 65 11.60 5.72 -7.79
CA THR A 65 12.12 6.64 -8.81
C THR A 65 11.37 7.96 -8.77
N PRO A 66 12.00 9.09 -9.16
CA PRO A 66 11.36 10.40 -9.19
C PRO A 66 10.07 10.40 -10.02
N GLU A 67 10.04 9.66 -11.14
CA GLU A 67 8.88 9.57 -12.02
C GLU A 67 7.68 8.91 -11.33
N LYS A 68 7.96 7.86 -10.53
CA LYS A 68 6.91 7.18 -9.76
C LYS A 68 6.36 8.10 -8.66
N ALA A 69 7.25 8.79 -7.94
CA ALA A 69 6.83 9.77 -6.93
C ALA A 69 6.01 10.90 -7.55
N GLN A 70 6.46 11.45 -8.69
CA GLN A 70 5.73 12.51 -9.40
C GLN A 70 4.34 12.04 -9.85
N SER A 71 4.22 10.83 -10.41
CA SER A 71 2.91 10.27 -10.79
C SER A 71 1.92 10.18 -9.63
N ILE A 72 2.40 9.90 -8.41
CA ILE A 72 1.56 9.83 -7.21
C ILE A 72 1.20 11.24 -6.72
N ILE A 73 2.16 12.17 -6.73
CA ILE A 73 1.93 13.58 -6.39
C ILE A 73 0.90 14.20 -7.36
N ASP A 74 1.02 13.90 -8.65
CA ASP A 74 0.11 14.39 -9.69
C ASP A 74 -1.28 13.77 -9.52
N LYS A 75 -1.37 12.48 -9.18
CA LYS A 75 -2.66 11.83 -8.84
C LYS A 75 -3.31 12.42 -7.60
N ALA A 76 -2.52 12.83 -6.61
CA ALA A 76 -3.02 13.45 -5.39
C ALA A 76 -3.40 14.93 -5.59
N SER A 77 -2.76 15.62 -6.55
CA SER A 77 -2.98 17.05 -6.84
C SER A 77 -3.93 17.31 -8.01
N ALA A 78 -4.26 16.29 -8.80
CA ALA A 78 -5.25 16.42 -9.86
C ALA A 78 -6.58 16.88 -9.24
N PRO A 79 -7.23 17.95 -9.76
CA PRO A 79 -8.62 18.20 -9.43
C PRO A 79 -9.38 16.91 -9.74
N ALA A 80 -10.34 16.55 -8.88
CA ALA A 80 -11.17 15.37 -9.09
C ALA A 80 -11.61 15.37 -10.55
N GLN A 81 -11.01 14.48 -11.36
CA GLN A 81 -11.55 14.25 -12.68
C GLN A 81 -12.98 13.83 -12.42
N ASP A 82 -13.92 14.44 -13.13
CA ASP A 82 -15.30 13.99 -13.23
C ASP A 82 -15.27 12.52 -13.67
N LYS A 83 -15.01 11.63 -12.70
CA LYS A 83 -15.66 10.35 -12.69
C LYS A 83 -17.10 10.75 -12.65
N GLU A 84 -17.81 10.49 -13.74
CA GLU A 84 -19.26 10.33 -13.67
C GLU A 84 -19.55 9.67 -12.33
N VAL A 85 -20.13 10.45 -11.43
CA VAL A 85 -20.67 9.92 -10.20
C VAL A 85 -21.85 9.11 -10.69
N ILE A 86 -21.59 7.86 -11.07
CA ILE A 86 -22.60 6.82 -11.01
C ILE A 86 -22.84 6.64 -9.51
N ASP A 87 -23.65 7.55 -8.98
CA ASP A 87 -24.16 7.57 -7.62
C ASP A 87 -25.19 6.45 -7.50
N THR A 88 -24.72 5.21 -7.61
CA THR A 88 -25.52 4.01 -7.34
C THR A 88 -24.68 2.90 -6.73
N ILE A 89 -23.67 3.23 -5.90
CA ILE A 89 -23.24 2.24 -4.90
C ILE A 89 -24.22 2.39 -3.75
N ASP A 90 -25.19 1.48 -3.70
CA ASP A 90 -26.14 1.36 -2.60
C ASP A 90 -25.37 1.42 -1.26
N PRO A 91 -25.75 2.28 -0.30
CA PRO A 91 -25.16 2.32 1.03
C PRO A 91 -25.08 0.94 1.70
N LEU A 92 -25.97 0.02 1.34
CA LEU A 92 -25.92 -1.39 1.74
C LEU A 92 -24.75 -2.14 1.12
N GLU A 93 -24.46 -1.92 -0.16
CA GLU A 93 -23.32 -2.50 -0.86
C GLU A 93 -21.99 -2.05 -0.23
N GLU A 94 -21.87 -0.77 0.16
CA GLU A 94 -20.70 -0.26 0.86
C GLU A 94 -20.51 -0.96 2.22
N ARG A 95 -21.60 -1.14 2.99
CA ARG A 95 -21.58 -1.88 4.25
C ARG A 95 -21.18 -3.34 4.06
N ARG A 96 -21.73 -4.02 3.05
CA ARG A 96 -21.36 -5.42 2.71
C ARG A 96 -19.88 -5.54 2.35
N ASN A 97 -19.38 -4.63 1.51
CA ASN A 97 -17.97 -4.58 1.12
C ASN A 97 -17.04 -4.39 2.33
N LYS A 98 -17.42 -3.53 3.27
CA LYS A 98 -16.64 -3.29 4.51
C LYS A 98 -16.63 -4.52 5.42
N ALA A 99 -17.79 -5.15 5.62
CA ALA A 99 -17.92 -6.36 6.43
C ALA A 99 -17.12 -7.53 5.84
N ALA A 100 -17.20 -7.75 4.52
CA ALA A 100 -16.47 -8.80 3.83
C ALA A 100 -14.95 -8.62 3.97
N LYS A 101 -14.43 -7.40 3.78
CA LYS A 101 -13.00 -7.09 3.93
C LYS A 101 -12.49 -7.33 5.35
N LEU A 102 -13.27 -6.98 6.38
CA LEU A 102 -12.90 -7.21 7.77
C LEU A 102 -12.82 -8.71 8.09
N ALA A 103 -13.79 -9.48 7.62
CA ALA A 103 -13.83 -10.92 7.85
C ALA A 103 -12.70 -11.66 7.12
N VAL A 104 -12.41 -11.30 5.86
CA VAL A 104 -11.24 -11.80 5.10
C VAL A 104 -9.94 -11.54 5.87
N LYS A 105 -9.75 -10.32 6.39
CA LYS A 105 -8.58 -9.94 7.19
C LYS A 105 -8.45 -10.82 8.45
N SER A 106 -9.55 -11.09 9.14
CA SER A 106 -9.56 -11.95 10.33
C SER A 106 -9.21 -13.42 10.00
N VAL A 107 -9.72 -13.95 8.88
CA VAL A 107 -9.43 -15.32 8.44
C VAL A 107 -7.95 -15.48 8.10
N ILE A 108 -7.39 -14.55 7.33
CA ILE A 108 -5.96 -14.58 6.97
C ILE A 108 -5.07 -14.46 8.21
N HIS A 109 -5.46 -13.60 9.16
CA HIS A 109 -4.73 -13.48 10.41
C HIS A 109 -4.69 -14.80 11.19
N ALA A 110 -5.81 -15.51 11.27
CA ALA A 110 -5.87 -16.83 11.92
C ALA A 110 -5.00 -17.86 11.19
N LEU A 111 -5.08 -17.95 9.85
CA LEU A 111 -4.28 -18.90 9.06
C LEU A 111 -2.77 -18.66 9.21
N ASN A 112 -2.37 -17.39 9.27
CA ASN A 112 -0.98 -17.00 9.57
C ASN A 112 -0.53 -17.42 10.96
N GLN A 113 -1.34 -17.22 12.00
CA GLN A 113 -1.00 -17.57 13.37
C GLN A 113 -0.75 -19.07 13.57
N TYR A 114 -1.48 -19.93 12.85
CA TYR A 114 -1.30 -21.38 12.93
C TYR A 114 -0.25 -21.94 11.96
N GLY A 115 0.45 -21.07 11.22
CA GLY A 115 1.46 -21.49 10.24
C GLY A 115 0.90 -22.28 9.06
N TRP A 116 -0.42 -22.22 8.85
CA TRP A 116 -1.12 -22.85 7.73
C TRP A 116 -1.15 -21.97 6.49
N TYR A 117 -0.49 -20.82 6.56
CA TYR A 117 -0.35 -19.87 5.49
C TYR A 117 1.13 -19.63 5.17
N ALA A 118 1.48 -19.83 3.90
CA ALA A 118 2.73 -19.38 3.31
C ALA A 118 2.40 -18.89 1.89
N ASP A 119 2.63 -17.61 1.61
CA ASP A 119 2.39 -17.01 0.30
C ASP A 119 3.49 -17.43 -0.68
N ILE A 120 3.45 -18.69 -1.11
CA ILE A 120 4.52 -19.28 -1.92
C ILE A 120 4.33 -18.94 -3.41
N ASP A 121 3.09 -18.66 -3.86
CA ASP A 121 2.75 -18.51 -5.29
C ASP A 121 1.79 -17.35 -5.61
N GLY A 122 1.55 -16.39 -4.71
CA GLY A 122 0.61 -15.28 -4.98
C GLY A 122 -0.86 -15.71 -4.99
N HIS A 123 -1.17 -16.87 -4.40
CA HIS A 123 -2.54 -17.37 -4.22
C HIS A 123 -3.33 -16.56 -3.18
N MET A 124 -2.70 -15.61 -2.49
CA MET A 124 -3.35 -14.69 -1.54
C MET A 124 -4.53 -13.97 -2.18
N ASP A 125 -4.31 -13.34 -3.34
CA ASP A 125 -5.33 -12.54 -4.02
C ASP A 125 -6.54 -13.39 -4.43
N VAL A 126 -6.31 -14.64 -4.82
CA VAL A 126 -7.35 -15.59 -5.23
C VAL A 126 -8.16 -16.08 -4.03
N MET A 127 -7.48 -16.39 -2.92
CA MET A 127 -8.14 -16.81 -1.68
C MET A 127 -8.92 -15.66 -1.04
N GLU A 128 -8.35 -14.46 -1.01
CA GLU A 128 -9.03 -13.24 -0.55
C GLU A 128 -10.28 -12.96 -1.36
N ALA A 129 -10.17 -12.97 -2.70
CA ALA A 129 -11.32 -12.76 -3.59
C ALA A 129 -12.39 -13.85 -3.40
N GLY A 130 -11.99 -15.11 -3.20
CA GLY A 130 -12.91 -16.22 -2.96
C GLY A 130 -13.68 -16.09 -1.65
N ILE A 131 -12.98 -15.78 -0.55
CA ILE A 131 -13.61 -15.56 0.76
C ILE A 131 -14.50 -14.30 0.73
N GLU A 132 -14.03 -13.23 0.09
CA GLU A 132 -14.80 -12.00 -0.08
C GLU A 132 -16.12 -12.26 -0.84
N GLN A 133 -16.09 -13.06 -1.91
CA GLN A 133 -17.30 -13.45 -2.65
C GLN A 133 -18.26 -14.29 -1.80
N ILE A 134 -17.76 -15.27 -1.04
CA ILE A 134 -18.60 -16.11 -0.15
C ILE A 134 -19.34 -15.22 0.86
N ILE A 135 -18.65 -14.27 1.47
CA ILE A 135 -19.23 -13.39 2.48
C ILE A 135 -20.20 -12.38 1.87
N LYS A 136 -19.87 -11.80 0.71
CA LYS A 136 -20.78 -10.91 -0.01
C LYS A 136 -22.08 -11.62 -0.38
N LYS A 137 -21.98 -12.85 -0.89
CA LYS A 137 -23.14 -13.69 -1.22
C LYS A 137 -24.01 -13.95 0.01
N TYR A 138 -23.41 -14.39 1.12
CA TYR A 138 -24.13 -14.62 2.37
C TYR A 138 -24.84 -13.36 2.88
N LEU A 139 -24.17 -12.21 2.86
CA LEU A 139 -24.75 -10.94 3.31
C LEU A 139 -25.88 -10.45 2.40
N SER A 140 -25.80 -10.69 1.10
CA SER A 140 -26.89 -10.35 0.17
C SER A 140 -28.12 -11.26 0.31
N GLU A 141 -27.93 -12.52 0.72
CA GLU A 141 -29.00 -13.51 0.89
C GLU A 141 -29.70 -13.41 2.26
N HIS A 142 -29.03 -12.84 3.26
CA HIS A 142 -29.49 -12.81 4.66
C HIS A 142 -29.58 -11.41 5.25
N GLU A 143 -29.86 -10.41 4.44
CA GLU A 143 -30.08 -9.05 4.94
C GLU A 143 -31.27 -9.02 5.92
N PRO A 144 -31.11 -8.41 7.11
CA PRO A 144 -32.24 -8.23 8.02
C PRO A 144 -33.23 -7.26 7.37
N ILE A 145 -34.44 -7.76 7.13
CA ILE A 145 -35.58 -6.96 6.67
C ILE A 145 -35.91 -5.98 7.80
N ASN A 146 -35.53 -4.71 7.66
CA ASN A 146 -36.00 -3.62 8.51
C ASN A 146 -37.32 -3.06 7.96
#